data_AF-V3ZMV9-F1
#
_entry.id   AF-V3ZMV9-F1
#
_cell.length_a   1.000
_cell.length_b   1.000
_cell.length_c   1.000
_cell.angle_alpha   90.00
_cell.angle_beta   90.00
_cell.angle_gamma   90.00
#
_symmetry.space_group_name_H-M   'P 1'
#
loop_
_entity.id
_entity.type
_entity.pdbx_description
1 polymer ?
#
loop_
_entity_poly.entity_id
_entity_poly.type
_entity_poly.pdbx_seq_one_letter_code
_entity_poly.pdbx_strand_id
1 'polypeptide(L)'
;CNDGYWGIKCEKQCPTNCRLSKCDKNNGYCSECKNYYWGDKCEERCSVNCIDHPSITCYKTSGKCNSGCKDTWYGDTCNNTCLDNCISCNNNQCTSCKTGWYGNQCKTRCNSNCINGCDQATGRCTSCKAGYYGNKCTEQCINSCPGDCEEDSGHCKSCKSGTFGNYCNETYCPNGTYGLRCSSTCGNCYNQTICHIVTGACDLELGCEAGFQGPTCKE
;
A
#
# COMPACT_ATOMS: atom_id res chain seq x y z
N CYS A 1 61.06 -4.11 13.61
CA CYS A 1 60.50 -2.91 14.23
C CYS A 1 59.71 -3.33 15.45
N ASN A 2 59.67 -2.49 16.49
CA ASN A 2 58.74 -2.69 17.60
C ASN A 2 57.28 -2.52 17.10
N ASP A 3 56.33 -3.10 17.82
CA ASP A 3 54.90 -2.92 17.53
C ASP A 3 54.57 -1.42 17.43
N GLY A 4 53.79 -1.04 16.40
CA GLY A 4 53.47 0.36 16.12
C GLY A 4 54.44 1.09 15.21
N TYR A 5 55.53 0.46 14.72
CA TYR A 5 56.50 1.07 13.81
C TYR A 5 56.83 0.19 12.59
N TRP A 6 57.18 0.83 11.47
CA TRP A 6 57.53 0.19 10.20
C TRP A 6 58.60 0.95 9.42
N GLY A 7 59.09 0.33 8.34
CA GLY A 7 60.13 0.84 7.46
C GLY A 7 61.50 0.22 7.76
N ILE A 8 62.44 0.39 6.82
CA ILE A 8 63.77 -0.25 6.85
C ILE A 8 64.54 0.09 8.14
N LYS A 9 64.34 1.30 8.67
CA LYS A 9 64.91 1.79 9.93
C LYS A 9 63.93 1.85 11.09
N CYS A 10 62.69 1.39 10.91
CA CYS A 10 61.64 1.43 11.93
C CYS A 10 61.30 2.83 12.47
N GLU A 11 61.43 3.85 11.63
CA GLU A 11 61.24 5.25 11.99
C GLU A 11 59.81 5.76 11.75
N LYS A 12 59.00 5.01 10.97
CA LYS A 12 57.63 5.42 10.63
C LYS A 12 56.64 4.75 11.58
N GLN A 13 55.68 5.52 12.08
CA GLN A 13 54.59 4.96 12.89
C GLN A 13 53.56 4.25 12.01
N CYS A 14 52.98 3.18 12.52
CA CYS A 14 51.84 2.51 11.89
C CYS A 14 50.66 3.49 11.76
N PRO A 15 49.87 3.40 10.68
CA PRO A 15 48.68 4.21 10.51
C PRO A 15 47.75 4.18 11.75
N THR A 16 47.19 5.34 12.10
CA THR A 16 46.42 5.55 13.34
C THR A 16 45.22 4.62 13.49
N ASN A 17 44.62 4.22 12.36
CA ASN A 17 43.43 3.39 12.32
C ASN A 17 43.72 1.90 12.09
N CYS A 18 44.99 1.48 12.09
CA CYS A 18 45.31 0.07 12.24
C CYS A 18 44.76 -0.45 13.58
N ARG A 19 44.13 -1.62 13.56
CA ARG A 19 43.66 -2.26 14.79
C ARG A 19 44.86 -2.64 15.66
N LEU A 20 44.80 -2.31 16.95
CA LEU A 20 45.89 -2.53 17.93
C LEU A 20 47.25 -1.93 17.50
N SER A 21 47.26 -0.93 16.61
CA SER A 21 48.48 -0.34 16.06
C SER A 21 49.40 -1.35 15.35
N LYS A 22 48.86 -2.46 14.81
CA LYS A 22 49.63 -3.48 14.08
C LYS A 22 49.66 -3.20 12.58
N CYS A 23 50.86 -3.11 12.03
CA CYS A 23 51.08 -2.99 10.59
C CYS A 23 52.31 -3.80 10.14
N ASP A 24 52.35 -4.16 8.86
CA ASP A 24 53.47 -4.85 8.24
C ASP A 24 54.74 -4.00 8.33
N LYS A 25 55.81 -4.61 8.82
CA LYS A 25 57.09 -3.94 9.10
C LYS A 25 57.78 -3.37 7.85
N ASN A 26 57.45 -3.86 6.66
CA ASN A 26 58.10 -3.47 5.41
C ASN A 26 57.34 -2.36 4.68
N ASN A 27 56.02 -2.51 4.50
CA ASN A 27 55.21 -1.57 3.71
C ASN A 27 54.23 -0.71 4.53
N GLY A 28 54.11 -0.98 5.84
CA GLY A 28 53.24 -0.24 6.75
C GLY A 28 51.76 -0.57 6.60
N TYR A 29 51.39 -1.66 5.91
CA TYR A 29 50.00 -2.03 5.70
C TYR A 29 49.41 -2.61 6.97
N CYS A 30 48.24 -2.15 7.38
CA CYS A 30 47.55 -2.68 8.55
C CYS A 30 47.12 -4.12 8.26
N SER A 31 47.20 -5.03 9.25
CA SER A 31 46.59 -6.36 9.12
C SER A 31 45.06 -6.25 9.09
N GLU A 32 44.51 -5.47 10.03
CA GLU A 32 43.10 -5.15 10.17
C GLU A 32 42.92 -3.66 10.47
N CYS A 33 41.78 -3.10 10.06
CA CYS A 33 41.37 -1.75 10.41
C CYS A 33 40.50 -1.74 11.66
N LYS A 34 40.49 -0.61 12.37
CA LYS A 34 39.40 -0.29 13.32
C LYS A 34 38.07 -0.26 12.55
N ASN A 35 36.97 -0.55 13.24
CA ASN A 35 35.63 -0.44 12.64
C ASN A 35 35.44 0.98 12.05
N TYR A 36 34.68 1.08 10.97
CA TYR A 36 34.47 2.30 10.16
C TYR A 36 35.64 2.76 9.27
N TYR A 37 36.75 2.01 9.20
CA TYR A 37 37.90 2.35 8.34
C TYR A 37 38.26 1.21 7.39
N TRP A 38 38.80 1.57 6.22
CA TRP A 38 39.24 0.64 5.19
C TRP A 38 40.45 1.17 4.39
N GLY A 39 40.96 0.37 3.48
CA GLY A 39 42.20 0.55 2.74
C GLY A 39 43.38 -0.20 3.39
N ASP A 40 44.45 -0.40 2.62
CA ASP A 40 45.64 -1.12 3.10
C ASP A 40 46.30 -0.44 4.31
N LYS A 41 46.11 0.87 4.47
CA LYS A 41 46.58 1.68 5.61
C LYS A 41 45.45 2.19 6.51
N CYS A 42 44.19 1.79 6.29
CA CYS A 42 43.04 2.25 7.08
C CYS A 42 42.84 3.78 7.11
N GLU A 43 43.23 4.47 6.04
CA GLU A 43 43.13 5.93 5.92
C GLU A 43 41.73 6.36 5.43
N GLU A 44 41.00 5.45 4.77
CA GLU A 44 39.67 5.71 4.24
C GLU A 44 38.59 5.38 5.26
N ARG A 45 37.49 6.14 5.23
CA ARG A 45 36.31 5.89 6.06
C ARG A 45 35.26 5.11 5.28
N CYS A 46 34.57 4.20 5.98
CA CYS A 46 33.35 3.59 5.45
C CYS A 46 32.32 4.69 5.14
N SER A 47 31.47 4.45 4.16
CA SER A 47 30.35 5.35 3.90
C SER A 47 29.45 5.46 5.12
N VAL A 48 29.02 6.68 5.44
CA VAL A 48 28.07 6.94 6.53
C VAL A 48 26.70 6.31 6.27
N ASN A 49 26.46 5.88 5.04
CA ASN A 49 25.24 5.23 4.58
C ASN A 49 25.31 3.71 4.62
N CYS A 50 26.44 3.12 5.04
CA CYS A 50 26.47 1.70 5.41
C CYS A 50 25.54 1.47 6.62
N ILE A 51 24.89 0.31 6.68
CA ILE A 51 24.25 -0.15 7.92
C ILE A 51 25.34 -0.46 8.94
N ASP A 52 25.22 0.13 10.14
CA ASP A 52 26.18 -0.09 11.22
C ASP A 52 26.16 -1.56 11.67
N HIS A 53 27.35 -2.13 11.84
CA HIS A 53 27.50 -3.52 12.29
C HIS A 53 28.49 -3.59 13.46
N PRO A 54 28.22 -4.42 14.50
CA PRO A 54 29.07 -4.48 15.69
C PRO A 54 30.53 -4.87 15.42
N SER A 55 30.76 -5.72 14.42
CA SER A 55 32.10 -6.23 14.08
C SER A 55 32.78 -5.42 12.98
N ILE A 56 32.19 -5.37 11.78
CA ILE A 56 32.78 -4.79 10.57
C ILE A 56 31.67 -4.08 9.81
N THR A 57 31.76 -2.75 9.71
CA THR A 57 30.79 -1.93 8.95
C THR A 57 31.05 -2.00 7.44
N CYS A 58 32.31 -1.95 7.02
CA CYS A 58 32.71 -2.13 5.62
C CYS A 58 34.01 -2.96 5.50
N TYR A 59 34.18 -3.66 4.37
CA TYR A 59 35.32 -4.52 4.13
C TYR A 59 36.61 -3.73 3.96
N LYS A 60 37.68 -4.18 4.63
CA LYS A 60 39.00 -3.55 4.63
C LYS A 60 39.54 -3.25 3.23
N THR A 61 39.42 -4.17 2.28
CA THR A 61 40.11 -4.04 0.98
C THR A 61 39.34 -3.24 -0.06
N SER A 62 38.03 -3.07 0.11
CA SER A 62 37.15 -2.50 -0.93
C SER A 62 36.24 -1.38 -0.44
N GLY A 63 36.11 -1.17 0.87
CA GLY A 63 35.15 -0.22 1.44
C GLY A 63 33.69 -0.62 1.25
N LYS A 64 33.43 -1.83 0.73
CA LYS A 64 32.06 -2.32 0.52
C LYS A 64 31.37 -2.55 1.87
N CYS A 65 30.16 -2.03 2.01
CA CYS A 65 29.39 -2.16 3.25
C CYS A 65 29.02 -3.64 3.50
N ASN A 66 29.30 -4.12 4.71
CA ASN A 66 29.13 -5.53 5.08
C ASN A 66 27.65 -5.88 5.29
N SER A 67 26.88 -4.99 5.90
CA SER A 67 25.45 -5.18 6.19
C SER A 67 24.52 -4.50 5.19
N GLY A 68 25.04 -4.06 4.03
CA GLY A 68 24.30 -3.32 3.03
C GLY A 68 24.14 -1.83 3.36
N CYS A 69 23.19 -1.19 2.69
CA CYS A 69 22.97 0.26 2.74
C CYS A 69 21.75 0.61 3.57
N LYS A 70 21.82 1.77 4.24
CA LYS A 70 20.64 2.41 4.83
C LYS A 70 19.61 2.71 3.73
N ASP A 71 18.35 2.82 4.14
CA ASP A 71 17.24 3.15 3.24
C ASP A 71 17.59 4.35 2.35
N THR A 72 17.13 4.30 1.10
CA THR A 72 17.37 5.28 0.02
C THR A 72 18.78 5.29 -0.57
N TRP A 73 19.70 4.45 -0.09
CA TRP A 73 21.05 4.32 -0.63
C TRP A 73 21.30 2.95 -1.27
N TYR A 74 22.16 2.91 -2.27
CA TYR A 74 22.53 1.67 -2.95
C TYR A 74 23.98 1.69 -3.48
N GLY A 75 24.40 0.53 -3.96
CA GLY A 75 25.75 0.27 -4.47
C GLY A 75 26.65 -0.31 -3.38
N ASP A 76 27.80 -0.85 -3.78
CA ASP A 76 28.68 -1.57 -2.85
C ASP A 76 29.18 -0.69 -1.69
N THR A 77 29.38 0.61 -1.93
CA THR A 77 29.80 1.59 -0.91
C THR A 77 28.69 2.54 -0.47
N CYS A 78 27.43 2.29 -0.84
CA CYS A 78 26.27 3.11 -0.45
C CYS A 78 26.41 4.62 -0.72
N ASN A 79 27.06 4.98 -1.84
CA ASN A 79 27.26 6.37 -2.24
C ASN A 79 26.25 6.84 -3.30
N ASN A 80 25.41 5.94 -3.80
CA ASN A 80 24.37 6.28 -4.76
C ASN A 80 23.01 6.33 -4.07
N THR A 81 22.16 7.25 -4.51
CA THR A 81 20.81 7.44 -3.96
C THR A 81 19.75 6.86 -4.89
N CYS A 82 18.73 6.25 -4.32
CA CYS A 82 17.55 5.83 -5.06
C CYS A 82 16.78 7.03 -5.64
N LEU A 83 15.92 6.74 -6.62
CA LEU A 83 14.97 7.71 -7.18
C LEU A 83 14.04 8.28 -6.11
N ASP A 84 13.45 9.45 -6.39
CA ASP A 84 12.42 10.03 -5.53
C ASP A 84 11.29 9.04 -5.26
N ASN A 85 10.82 9.06 -4.01
CA ASN A 85 9.78 8.16 -3.50
C ASN A 85 10.12 6.66 -3.52
N CYS A 86 11.38 6.30 -3.77
CA CYS A 86 11.90 4.95 -3.65
C CYS A 86 12.62 4.76 -2.31
N ILE A 87 12.21 3.77 -1.51
CA ILE A 87 12.85 3.42 -0.23
C ILE A 87 14.05 2.52 -0.46
N SER A 88 13.92 1.52 -1.33
CA SER A 88 14.99 0.56 -1.60
C SER A 88 15.12 0.35 -3.11
N CYS A 89 16.36 0.27 -3.59
CA CYS A 89 16.64 0.11 -5.00
C CYS A 89 17.93 -0.69 -5.24
N ASN A 90 18.03 -1.26 -6.43
CA ASN A 90 19.25 -1.88 -6.94
C ASN A 90 19.56 -1.28 -8.31
N ASN A 91 20.72 -0.64 -8.47
CA ASN A 91 21.14 0.00 -9.72
C ASN A 91 20.05 0.91 -10.33
N ASN A 92 19.47 1.79 -9.51
CA ASN A 92 18.35 2.68 -9.87
C ASN A 92 17.02 1.99 -10.22
N GLN A 93 16.91 0.68 -10.13
CA GLN A 93 15.64 -0.02 -10.21
C GLN A 93 15.02 -0.08 -8.81
N CYS A 94 13.86 0.55 -8.64
CA CYS A 94 13.19 0.59 -7.36
C CYS A 94 12.55 -0.77 -7.02
N THR A 95 12.75 -1.22 -5.79
CA THR A 95 12.16 -2.46 -5.25
C THR A 95 11.06 -2.19 -4.23
N SER A 96 11.06 -1.01 -3.60
CA SER A 96 10.00 -0.60 -2.67
C SER A 96 9.74 0.90 -2.70
N CYS A 97 8.46 1.28 -2.77
CA CYS A 97 8.01 2.67 -2.79
C CYS A 97 7.71 3.21 -1.39
N LYS A 98 7.80 4.53 -1.24
CA LYS A 98 7.20 5.24 -0.10
C LYS A 98 5.69 5.06 -0.11
N THR A 99 5.08 4.96 1.07
CA THR A 99 3.63 4.87 1.22
C THR A 99 2.94 6.02 0.46
N GLY A 100 1.93 5.68 -0.35
CA GLY A 100 1.24 6.65 -1.20
C GLY A 100 1.82 6.78 -2.61
N TRP A 101 2.85 6.00 -2.97
CA TRP A 101 3.42 5.94 -4.31
C TRP A 101 3.46 4.50 -4.83
N TYR A 102 3.32 4.34 -6.14
CA TYR A 102 3.34 3.04 -6.80
C TYR A 102 3.96 3.12 -8.21
N GLY A 103 4.17 1.93 -8.78
CA GLY A 103 4.82 1.70 -10.06
C GLY A 103 6.29 1.31 -9.91
N ASN A 104 6.87 0.78 -10.99
CA ASN A 104 8.27 0.30 -11.06
C ASN A 104 9.34 1.34 -10.67
N GLN A 105 9.00 2.63 -10.69
CA GLN A 105 9.87 3.74 -10.29
C GLN A 105 9.22 4.68 -9.27
N CYS A 106 8.10 4.27 -8.65
CA CYS A 106 7.39 5.07 -7.63
C CYS A 106 7.04 6.49 -8.08
N LYS A 107 6.77 6.67 -9.38
CA LYS A 107 6.45 7.98 -9.99
C LYS A 107 4.97 8.34 -9.91
N THR A 108 4.11 7.38 -9.61
CA THR A 108 2.66 7.59 -9.61
C THR A 108 2.15 7.63 -8.18
N ARG A 109 1.39 8.67 -7.84
CA ARG A 109 0.78 8.81 -6.53
C ARG A 109 -0.50 7.98 -6.44
N CYS A 110 -0.72 7.32 -5.30
CA CYS A 110 -2.01 6.71 -4.97
C CYS A 110 -3.12 7.77 -4.97
N ASN A 111 -4.35 7.36 -5.28
CA ASN A 111 -5.50 8.26 -5.14
C ASN A 111 -5.63 8.70 -3.67
N SER A 112 -5.97 9.96 -3.43
CA SER A 112 -6.17 10.53 -2.09
C SER A 112 -7.33 9.90 -1.31
N ASN A 113 -8.20 9.16 -1.98
CA ASN A 113 -9.34 8.46 -1.39
C ASN A 113 -8.99 7.06 -0.88
N CYS A 114 -7.75 6.61 -1.06
CA CYS A 114 -7.30 5.33 -0.55
C CYS A 114 -6.88 5.43 0.92
N ILE A 115 -7.37 4.50 1.75
CA ILE A 115 -7.02 4.41 3.16
C ILE A 115 -5.69 3.65 3.27
N ASN A 116 -4.71 4.22 3.99
CA ASN A 116 -3.37 3.64 4.19
C ASN A 116 -2.53 3.44 2.91
N GLY A 117 -2.85 4.13 1.82
CA GLY A 117 -2.11 4.06 0.57
C GLY A 117 -2.66 3.03 -0.41
N CYS A 118 -1.82 2.55 -1.31
CA CYS A 118 -2.19 1.61 -2.37
C CYS A 118 -1.06 0.62 -2.64
N ASP A 119 -1.41 -0.49 -3.28
CA ASP A 119 -0.49 -1.51 -3.73
C ASP A 119 0.64 -0.92 -4.58
N GLN A 120 1.88 -1.29 -4.28
CA GLN A 120 3.06 -0.66 -4.86
C GLN A 120 3.27 -0.98 -6.34
N ALA A 121 2.69 -2.07 -6.86
CA ALA A 121 2.83 -2.45 -8.26
C ALA A 121 1.68 -1.90 -9.12
N THR A 122 0.45 -2.10 -8.68
CA THR A 122 -0.77 -1.87 -9.46
C THR A 122 -1.44 -0.53 -9.14
N GLY A 123 -1.17 0.02 -7.96
CA GLY A 123 -1.87 1.18 -7.41
C GLY A 123 -3.29 0.86 -6.94
N ARG A 124 -3.65 -0.42 -6.77
CA ARG A 124 -4.94 -0.84 -6.21
C ARG A 124 -5.00 -0.51 -4.73
N CYS A 125 -6.11 0.06 -4.27
CA CYS A 125 -6.31 0.44 -2.89
C CYS A 125 -6.88 -0.74 -2.10
N THR A 126 -6.47 -0.86 -0.84
CA THR A 126 -6.97 -1.90 0.07
C THR A 126 -8.36 -1.57 0.60
N SER A 127 -8.64 -0.29 0.80
CA SER A 127 -9.96 0.22 1.15
C SER A 127 -10.10 1.68 0.72
N CYS A 128 -11.34 2.09 0.48
CA CYS A 128 -11.70 3.43 0.06
C CYS A 128 -12.31 4.25 1.22
N LYS A 129 -12.07 5.56 1.20
CA LYS A 129 -12.82 6.50 2.05
C LYS A 129 -14.31 6.38 1.73
N ALA A 130 -15.14 6.55 2.76
CA ALA A 130 -16.59 6.56 2.61
C ALA A 130 -17.02 7.49 1.46
N GLY A 131 -17.85 6.97 0.57
CA GLY A 131 -18.33 7.71 -0.60
C GLY A 131 -17.55 7.41 -1.88
N TYR A 132 -16.50 6.59 -1.80
CA TYR A 132 -15.72 6.17 -2.95
C TYR A 132 -15.63 4.65 -3.04
N TYR A 133 -15.51 4.14 -4.27
CA TYR A 133 -15.38 2.73 -4.55
C TYR A 133 -14.48 2.47 -5.78
N GLY A 134 -14.29 1.19 -6.09
CA GLY A 134 -13.48 0.70 -7.19
C GLY A 134 -12.00 0.53 -6.80
N ASN A 135 -11.26 -0.16 -7.66
CA ASN A 135 -9.88 -0.58 -7.37
C ASN A 135 -8.93 0.56 -7.01
N LYS A 136 -9.19 1.79 -7.46
CA LYS A 136 -8.35 2.98 -7.18
C LYS A 136 -9.10 4.09 -6.44
N CYS A 137 -10.29 3.80 -5.87
CA CYS A 137 -11.12 4.78 -5.16
C CYS A 137 -11.39 6.07 -5.96
N THR A 138 -11.51 5.94 -7.28
CA THR A 138 -11.77 7.05 -8.21
C THR A 138 -13.26 7.26 -8.45
N GLU A 139 -14.07 6.24 -8.21
CA GLU A 139 -15.50 6.26 -8.46
C GLU A 139 -16.23 6.71 -7.21
N GLN A 140 -17.27 7.52 -7.36
CA GLN A 140 -18.07 8.07 -6.26
C GLN A 140 -19.39 7.30 -6.12
N CYS A 141 -19.78 7.00 -4.89
CA CYS A 141 -21.10 6.44 -4.61
C CYS A 141 -22.19 7.37 -5.18
N ILE A 142 -23.29 6.77 -5.67
CA ILE A 142 -24.42 7.52 -6.19
C ILE A 142 -25.10 8.36 -5.09
N ASN A 143 -25.72 9.47 -5.49
CA ASN A 143 -26.42 10.41 -4.61
C ASN A 143 -27.54 9.76 -3.77
N SER A 144 -28.10 8.64 -4.19
CA SER A 144 -29.12 7.91 -3.42
C SER A 144 -28.57 7.22 -2.18
N CYS A 145 -27.26 6.91 -2.13
CA CYS A 145 -26.56 6.33 -0.99
C CYS A 145 -25.14 6.93 -0.82
N PRO A 146 -25.04 8.25 -0.58
CA PRO A 146 -23.76 8.93 -0.53
C PRO A 146 -23.01 8.46 0.72
N GLY A 147 -21.87 7.80 0.52
CA GLY A 147 -21.08 7.27 1.64
C GLY A 147 -21.37 5.82 2.02
N ASP A 148 -22.47 5.23 1.53
CA ASP A 148 -22.95 3.91 1.96
C ASP A 148 -23.08 2.93 0.78
N CYS A 149 -22.01 2.82 0.00
CA CYS A 149 -21.90 1.86 -1.09
C CYS A 149 -20.79 0.82 -0.85
N GLU A 150 -20.92 -0.33 -1.49
CA GLU A 150 -19.94 -1.42 -1.51
C GLU A 150 -18.66 -0.99 -2.22
N GLU A 151 -17.50 -1.34 -1.66
CA GLU A 151 -16.20 -0.85 -2.14
C GLU A 151 -15.79 -1.43 -3.50
N ASP A 152 -16.27 -2.61 -3.89
CA ASP A 152 -15.93 -3.26 -5.16
C ASP A 152 -16.90 -2.92 -6.29
N SER A 153 -18.20 -2.77 -5.99
CA SER A 153 -19.28 -2.67 -6.98
C SER A 153 -19.91 -1.27 -7.07
N GLY A 154 -19.77 -0.45 -6.02
CA GLY A 154 -20.48 0.82 -5.89
C GLY A 154 -21.98 0.69 -5.63
N HIS A 155 -22.48 -0.54 -5.41
CA HIS A 155 -23.87 -0.77 -5.06
C HIS A 155 -24.19 -0.25 -3.67
N CYS A 156 -25.37 0.31 -3.48
CA CYS A 156 -25.83 0.76 -2.18
C CYS A 156 -25.99 -0.41 -1.22
N LYS A 157 -25.41 -0.31 -0.03
CA LYS A 157 -25.54 -1.33 1.02
C LYS A 157 -26.98 -1.38 1.56
N SER A 158 -27.65 -0.23 1.59
CA SER A 158 -29.04 -0.10 2.02
C SER A 158 -29.76 1.00 1.21
N CYS A 159 -31.06 0.81 0.98
CA CYS A 159 -31.92 1.80 0.33
C CYS A 159 -32.87 2.43 1.33
N LYS A 160 -33.22 3.71 1.10
CA LYS A 160 -34.28 4.39 1.84
C LYS A 160 -35.63 3.75 1.52
N SER A 161 -36.55 3.76 2.47
CA SER A 161 -37.91 3.24 2.28
C SER A 161 -38.56 3.82 1.02
N GLY A 162 -39.11 2.94 0.18
CA GLY A 162 -39.72 3.33 -1.10
C GLY A 162 -38.75 3.37 -2.29
N THR A 163 -37.46 3.09 -2.09
CA THR A 163 -36.48 2.89 -3.17
C THR A 163 -35.83 1.53 -3.04
N PHE A 164 -35.47 0.92 -4.17
CA PHE A 164 -34.78 -0.36 -4.20
C PHE A 164 -33.86 -0.45 -5.43
N GLY A 165 -33.29 -1.65 -5.67
CA GLY A 165 -32.29 -1.89 -6.71
C GLY A 165 -30.87 -1.66 -6.20
N ASN A 166 -29.88 -1.98 -7.03
CA ASN A 166 -28.46 -1.89 -6.66
C ASN A 166 -28.00 -0.44 -6.39
N TYR A 167 -28.71 0.55 -6.93
CA TYR A 167 -28.36 1.97 -6.82
C TYR A 167 -29.46 2.81 -6.15
N CYS A 168 -30.48 2.18 -5.57
CA CYS A 168 -31.61 2.85 -4.89
C CYS A 168 -32.27 3.95 -5.74
N ASN A 169 -32.32 3.76 -7.05
CA ASN A 169 -32.96 4.66 -8.01
C ASN A 169 -34.27 4.09 -8.56
N GLU A 170 -34.60 2.84 -8.21
CA GLU A 170 -35.84 2.20 -8.64
C GLU A 170 -36.96 2.49 -7.64
N THR A 171 -38.14 2.81 -8.17
CA THR A 171 -39.33 3.20 -7.39
C THR A 171 -40.54 2.30 -7.65
N TYR A 172 -40.45 1.32 -8.56
CA TYR A 172 -41.49 0.31 -8.83
C TYR A 172 -40.88 -1.05 -9.17
N CYS A 173 -41.33 -2.13 -8.53
CA CYS A 173 -40.85 -3.49 -8.84
C CYS A 173 -41.46 -4.01 -10.16
N PRO A 174 -40.66 -4.60 -11.08
CA PRO A 174 -41.19 -5.18 -12.31
C PRO A 174 -42.01 -6.46 -12.03
N ASN A 175 -42.86 -6.84 -13.00
CA ASN A 175 -43.61 -8.10 -13.00
C ASN A 175 -44.54 -8.32 -11.79
N GLY A 176 -45.10 -7.25 -11.21
CA GLY A 176 -46.06 -7.38 -10.10
C GLY A 176 -45.42 -8.03 -8.87
N THR A 177 -44.23 -7.57 -8.50
CA THR A 177 -43.52 -8.02 -7.30
C THR A 177 -43.35 -6.86 -6.30
N TYR A 178 -42.92 -7.17 -5.08
CA TYR A 178 -42.68 -6.22 -4.00
C TYR A 178 -41.63 -6.78 -3.02
N GLY A 179 -41.23 -5.95 -2.06
CA GLY A 179 -40.29 -6.31 -1.00
C GLY A 179 -38.83 -6.13 -1.42
N LEU A 180 -37.92 -6.55 -0.53
CA LEU A 180 -36.49 -6.40 -0.75
C LEU A 180 -36.06 -7.16 -2.01
N ARG A 181 -35.40 -6.47 -2.95
CA ARG A 181 -34.98 -7.03 -4.25
C ARG A 181 -36.14 -7.65 -5.05
N CYS A 182 -37.37 -7.16 -4.86
CA CYS A 182 -38.55 -7.63 -5.59
C CYS A 182 -38.78 -9.15 -5.49
N SER A 183 -38.47 -9.75 -4.34
CA SER A 183 -38.49 -11.20 -4.14
C SER A 183 -39.89 -11.80 -3.91
N SER A 184 -40.91 -10.96 -3.70
CA SER A 184 -42.26 -11.40 -3.35
C SER A 184 -43.25 -11.00 -4.44
N THR A 185 -44.16 -11.88 -4.83
CA THR A 185 -45.20 -11.56 -5.84
C THR A 185 -46.39 -10.88 -5.18
N CYS A 186 -46.92 -9.83 -5.82
CA CYS A 186 -48.20 -9.20 -5.49
C CYS A 186 -49.33 -10.24 -5.52
N GLY A 187 -50.38 -10.01 -4.74
CA GLY A 187 -51.62 -10.78 -4.85
C GLY A 187 -52.50 -10.30 -6.00
N ASN A 188 -53.78 -10.65 -5.96
CA ASN A 188 -54.74 -10.36 -7.02
C ASN A 188 -55.35 -8.96 -6.83
N CYS A 189 -54.51 -7.93 -6.98
CA CYS A 189 -54.95 -6.54 -6.95
C CYS A 189 -55.87 -6.25 -8.15
N TYR A 190 -56.91 -5.45 -7.94
CA TYR A 190 -57.92 -5.15 -8.95
C TYR A 190 -57.30 -4.62 -10.26
N ASN A 191 -57.67 -5.22 -11.38
CA ASN A 191 -57.25 -4.84 -12.74
C ASN A 191 -55.71 -4.85 -12.93
N GLN A 192 -55.02 -5.78 -12.26
CA GLN A 192 -53.56 -5.93 -12.31
C GLN A 192 -52.79 -4.67 -11.87
N THR A 193 -53.38 -3.86 -10.98
CA THR A 193 -52.68 -2.71 -10.39
C THR A 193 -51.42 -3.14 -9.64
N ILE A 194 -50.38 -2.32 -9.72
CA ILE A 194 -49.09 -2.59 -9.06
C ILE A 194 -49.30 -2.46 -7.55
N CYS A 195 -49.01 -3.52 -6.79
CA CYS A 195 -49.10 -3.47 -5.33
C CYS A 195 -47.99 -2.60 -4.72
N HIS A 196 -48.21 -2.10 -3.51
CA HIS A 196 -47.27 -1.24 -2.80
C HIS A 196 -45.91 -1.93 -2.65
N ILE A 197 -44.86 -1.28 -3.16
CA ILE A 197 -43.53 -1.86 -3.34
C ILE A 197 -42.86 -2.38 -2.07
N VAL A 198 -43.24 -1.87 -0.88
CA VAL A 198 -42.66 -2.30 0.40
C VAL A 198 -43.54 -3.34 1.10
N THR A 199 -44.85 -3.13 1.11
CA THR A 199 -45.79 -3.91 1.94
C THR A 199 -46.54 -4.99 1.17
N GLY A 200 -46.55 -4.90 -0.16
CA GLY A 200 -47.35 -5.77 -1.04
C GLY A 200 -48.84 -5.46 -1.01
N ALA A 201 -49.25 -4.36 -0.36
CA ALA A 201 -50.64 -4.01 -0.22
C ALA A 201 -51.21 -3.48 -1.54
N CYS A 202 -52.39 -3.92 -1.94
CA CYS A 202 -53.09 -3.39 -3.10
C CYS A 202 -53.66 -2.00 -2.80
N ASP A 203 -53.98 -1.24 -3.86
CA ASP A 203 -54.59 0.07 -3.73
C ASP A 203 -55.88 0.01 -2.90
N LEU A 204 -56.02 0.91 -1.93
CA LEU A 204 -57.13 0.89 -0.98
C LEU A 204 -58.46 1.37 -1.58
N GLU A 205 -58.44 2.14 -2.67
CA GLU A 205 -59.65 2.61 -3.34
C GLU A 205 -60.19 1.58 -4.33
N LEU A 206 -59.30 0.86 -5.03
CA LEU A 206 -59.68 -0.17 -6.01
C LEU A 206 -59.87 -1.55 -5.39
N GLY A 207 -59.11 -1.88 -4.35
CA GLY A 207 -59.22 -3.15 -3.62
C GLY A 207 -58.75 -4.38 -4.40
N CYS A 208 -59.35 -5.52 -4.08
CA CYS A 208 -59.01 -6.83 -4.65
C CYS A 208 -59.90 -7.21 -5.83
N GLU A 209 -59.42 -8.12 -6.69
CA GLU A 209 -60.31 -8.82 -7.62
C GLU A 209 -61.37 -9.64 -6.88
N ALA A 210 -62.49 -9.91 -7.56
CA ALA A 210 -63.63 -10.62 -6.98
C ALA A 210 -63.20 -12.00 -6.46
N GLY A 211 -63.45 -12.25 -5.18
CA GLY A 211 -63.10 -13.50 -4.51
C GLY A 211 -61.80 -13.46 -3.70
N PHE A 212 -61.07 -12.33 -3.71
CA PHE A 212 -59.90 -12.12 -2.87
C PHE A 212 -60.17 -11.04 -1.80
N GLN A 213 -59.49 -11.15 -0.67
CA GLN A 213 -59.61 -10.24 0.45
C GLN A 213 -58.27 -9.99 1.15
N GLY A 214 -58.32 -9.08 2.14
CA GLY A 214 -57.15 -8.66 2.90
C GLY A 214 -56.30 -7.61 2.17
N PRO A 215 -55.36 -6.96 2.86
CA PRO A 215 -54.59 -5.84 2.33
C PRO A 215 -53.70 -6.23 1.14
N THR A 216 -53.29 -7.49 1.03
CA THR A 216 -52.42 -7.98 -0.07
C THR A 216 -53.17 -8.79 -1.13
N CYS A 217 -54.49 -8.99 -0.99
CA CYS A 217 -55.34 -9.76 -1.91
C CYS A 217 -54.82 -11.18 -2.20
N LYS A 218 -54.34 -11.86 -1.17
CA LYS A 218 -53.81 -13.25 -1.21
C LYS A 218 -54.72 -14.26 -0.52
N GLU A 219 -55.78 -13.80 0.14
CA GLU A 219 -56.72 -14.58 0.95
C GLU A 219 -58.08 -14.66 0.29
#